data_AF-A0A5B0RZF3-F1
#
_entry.id   AF-A0A5B0RZF3-F1
#
_cell.length_a   1.000
_cell.length_b   1.000
_cell.length_c   1.000
_cell.angle_alpha   90.00
_cell.angle_beta   90.00
_cell.angle_gamma   90.00
#
_symmetry.space_group_name_H-M   'P 1'
#
loop_
_entity.id
_entity.type
_entity.pdbx_description
1 polymer ?
#
loop_
_entity_poly.entity_id
_entity_poly.type
_entity_poly.pdbx_seq_one_letter_code
_entity_poly.pdbx_strand_id
1 'polypeptide(L)'
;MADQSPVEPVAGTIASFRSSNPNGKSEQEYQGIFRQAIRQLYNRATTHKKRTFVNRTLSTPHMVPREQISGRDTANRLGQTILPALKEKLRSLPIAMDPSDVKSGSSSWFEAILDILIEIDELLEQIDASIILIRRAWRPYPDKIPSPRHLSHFKSTTITNRTEKLLTGEFLRVLVACDTFFINFSFSDPSIDRRSITEKWDAVDIRTSRSLDSIDALTQWMQKPMLAVAKEEWQDLVDQLDSLLTSLLKDLNPLHPASQKIDILTPTGMKFVKAGIPVVKISRIFFNKLISRSPESQPLIFVGPSMDMEEAELKELLYWTGETLTALYDFTGLISSLPSHRRAVVDSSIHVTGVLLECTMILERYWKNLAESKDPQVDQQVVRGACDWLDFWTPLMHCATGHAWAVTGCHFPWPDPQDEVDTEDDGEFDEGFGLHLGGYGLNFGGEFDDDDGRDDDDDPEEEEESKDEDESDSGDDSDDEDESDGEEDSVNEQATDDHK
;
A
#
# COMPACT_ATOMS: atom_id res chain seq x y z
N MET A 1 0.92 -9.08 -26.42
CA MET A 1 0.17 -9.60 -25.26
C MET A 1 0.50 -11.08 -25.16
N ALA A 2 1.39 -11.48 -24.25
CA ALA A 2 1.68 -12.89 -24.04
C ALA A 2 0.58 -13.46 -23.15
N ASP A 3 -0.14 -14.44 -23.69
CA ASP A 3 -1.14 -15.25 -23.02
C ASP A 3 -0.48 -15.90 -21.78
N GLN A 4 -0.92 -15.54 -20.57
CA GLN A 4 -0.36 -16.16 -19.36
C GLN A 4 -0.94 -17.56 -19.26
N SER A 5 -0.09 -18.57 -19.43
CA SER A 5 -0.44 -19.95 -19.11
C SER A 5 -1.01 -20.00 -17.68
N PRO A 6 -2.14 -20.69 -17.45
CA PRO A 6 -2.68 -20.87 -16.11
C PRO A 6 -1.60 -21.48 -15.20
N VAL A 7 -1.48 -20.96 -13.97
CA VAL A 7 -0.56 -21.54 -12.97
C VAL A 7 -0.98 -22.99 -12.77
N GLU A 8 -0.11 -23.92 -13.15
CA GLU A 8 -0.37 -25.35 -13.00
C GLU A 8 -0.49 -25.67 -11.51
N PRO A 9 -1.63 -26.25 -11.05
CA PRO A 9 -1.81 -26.61 -9.66
C PRO A 9 -0.81 -27.68 -9.23
N VAL A 10 -0.27 -27.55 -8.02
CA VAL A 10 0.68 -28.49 -7.42
C VAL A 10 0.10 -29.91 -7.36
N ALA A 11 -1.21 -30.01 -7.11
CA ALA A 11 -1.95 -31.28 -7.10
C ALA A 11 -1.84 -32.06 -8.43
N GLY A 12 -1.90 -31.37 -9.57
CA GLY A 12 -1.84 -32.01 -10.89
C GLY A 12 -0.46 -32.62 -11.18
N THR A 13 0.59 -31.89 -10.81
CA THR A 13 1.97 -32.34 -10.97
C THR A 13 2.30 -33.50 -10.03
N ILE A 14 1.87 -33.44 -8.78
CA ILE A 14 2.04 -34.55 -7.81
C ILE A 14 1.20 -35.76 -8.20
N ALA A 15 -0.02 -35.57 -8.70
CA ALA A 15 -0.84 -36.69 -9.20
C ALA A 15 -0.17 -37.39 -10.39
N SER A 16 0.40 -36.62 -11.32
CA SER A 16 1.17 -37.16 -12.45
C SER A 16 2.37 -37.97 -11.97
N PHE A 17 3.13 -37.44 -11.00
CA PHE A 17 4.21 -38.15 -10.35
C PHE A 17 3.74 -39.43 -9.64
N ARG A 18 2.61 -39.41 -8.92
CA ARG A 18 2.00 -40.59 -8.29
C ARG A 18 1.58 -41.66 -9.29
N SER A 19 1.21 -41.26 -10.51
CA SER A 19 0.81 -42.19 -11.57
C SER A 19 1.98 -42.84 -12.33
N SER A 20 3.18 -42.25 -12.28
CA SER A 20 4.38 -42.81 -12.90
C SER A 20 5.11 -43.79 -11.95
N ASN A 21 5.62 -44.89 -12.51
CA ASN A 21 6.41 -45.93 -11.82
C ASN A 21 5.68 -46.70 -10.69
N PRO A 22 4.89 -47.75 -11.01
CA PRO A 22 4.27 -48.62 -10.01
C PRO A 22 5.26 -49.52 -9.23
N ASN A 23 6.55 -49.55 -9.62
CA ASN A 23 7.59 -50.39 -8.99
C ASN A 23 8.33 -49.69 -7.83
N GLY A 24 7.83 -48.54 -7.38
CA GLY A 24 8.47 -47.71 -6.34
C GLY A 24 9.31 -46.59 -6.94
N LYS A 25 9.55 -45.55 -6.15
CA LYS A 25 10.25 -44.33 -6.54
C LYS A 25 11.47 -44.11 -5.68
N SER A 26 12.55 -43.64 -6.29
CA SER A 26 13.81 -43.32 -5.63
C SER A 26 13.72 -42.02 -4.82
N GLU A 27 14.63 -41.86 -3.87
CA GLU A 27 14.79 -40.62 -3.08
C GLU A 27 15.00 -39.39 -4.00
N GLN A 28 15.81 -39.55 -5.05
CA GLN A 28 16.10 -38.47 -6.00
C GLN A 28 14.85 -38.04 -6.78
N GLU A 29 14.00 -38.99 -7.19
CA GLU A 29 12.72 -38.69 -7.83
C GLU A 29 11.79 -37.92 -6.87
N TYR A 30 11.76 -38.28 -5.59
CA TYR A 30 11.00 -37.57 -4.56
C TYR A 30 11.51 -36.16 -4.30
N GLN A 31 12.82 -35.98 -4.19
CA GLN A 31 13.43 -34.65 -4.06
C GLN A 31 13.15 -33.78 -5.31
N GLY A 32 13.18 -34.38 -6.50
CA GLY A 32 12.86 -33.71 -7.76
C GLY A 32 11.44 -33.15 -7.79
N ILE A 33 10.43 -33.98 -7.48
CA ILE A 33 9.03 -33.53 -7.45
C ILE A 33 8.79 -32.50 -6.34
N PHE A 34 9.45 -32.64 -5.18
CA PHE A 34 9.35 -31.66 -4.10
C PHE A 34 9.82 -30.28 -4.56
N ARG A 35 11.02 -30.19 -5.15
CA ARG A 35 11.56 -28.93 -5.67
C ARG A 35 10.69 -28.34 -6.77
N GLN A 36 10.10 -29.18 -7.62
CA GLN A 36 9.14 -28.73 -8.63
C GLN A 36 7.88 -28.12 -7.99
N ALA A 37 7.30 -28.76 -6.97
CA ALA A 37 6.15 -28.23 -6.22
C ALA A 37 6.49 -26.90 -5.52
N ILE A 38 7.66 -26.80 -4.89
CA ILE A 38 8.13 -25.54 -4.27
C ILE A 38 8.27 -24.42 -5.32
N ARG A 39 8.81 -24.72 -6.51
CA ARG A 39 8.91 -23.74 -7.60
C ARG A 39 7.54 -23.28 -8.11
N GLN A 40 6.55 -24.17 -8.16
CA GLN A 40 5.18 -23.80 -8.51
C GLN A 40 4.57 -22.87 -7.46
N LEU A 41 4.71 -23.18 -6.17
CA LEU A 41 4.28 -22.30 -5.08
C LEU A 41 4.99 -20.93 -5.13
N TYR A 42 6.29 -20.94 -5.41
CA TYR A 42 7.10 -19.73 -5.57
C TYR A 42 6.57 -18.85 -6.71
N ASN A 43 6.31 -19.46 -7.87
CA ASN A 43 5.72 -18.77 -9.02
C ASN A 43 4.32 -18.25 -8.71
N ARG A 44 3.50 -19.01 -7.97
CA ARG A 44 2.16 -18.58 -7.55
C ARG A 44 2.23 -17.35 -6.65
N ALA A 45 3.11 -17.36 -5.65
CA ALA A 45 3.28 -16.25 -4.72
C ALA A 45 3.86 -14.99 -5.40
N THR A 46 4.90 -15.13 -6.23
CA THR A 46 5.49 -13.99 -6.97
C THR A 46 4.55 -13.37 -8.00
N THR A 47 3.68 -14.17 -8.62
CA THR A 47 2.68 -13.69 -9.58
C THR A 47 1.37 -13.22 -8.94
N HIS A 48 1.21 -13.36 -7.62
CA HIS A 48 -0.01 -13.00 -6.87
C HIS A 48 -0.54 -11.61 -7.24
N LYS A 49 0.33 -10.59 -7.23
CA LYS A 49 -0.05 -9.22 -7.60
C LYS A 49 -0.63 -9.17 -9.00
N LYS A 50 0.05 -9.73 -9.99
CA LYS A 50 -0.43 -9.73 -11.39
C LYS A 50 -1.79 -10.44 -11.50
N ARG A 51 -1.95 -11.60 -10.85
CA ARG A 51 -3.18 -12.41 -10.91
C ARG A 51 -4.37 -11.74 -10.21
N THR A 52 -4.14 -10.99 -9.13
CA THR A 52 -5.21 -10.30 -8.40
C THR A 52 -5.47 -8.87 -8.90
N PHE A 53 -4.52 -8.24 -9.61
CA PHE A 53 -4.68 -6.89 -10.19
C PHE A 53 -5.20 -6.89 -11.63
N VAL A 54 -4.69 -7.78 -12.49
CA VAL A 54 -4.97 -7.77 -13.94
C VAL A 54 -6.29 -8.48 -14.27
N ASN A 55 -6.70 -9.47 -13.46
CA ASN A 55 -7.93 -10.23 -13.67
C ASN A 55 -9.19 -9.49 -13.18
N ARG A 56 -9.42 -8.26 -13.67
CA ARG A 56 -10.75 -7.62 -13.56
C ARG A 56 -11.79 -8.32 -14.44
N THR A 57 -11.37 -9.09 -15.45
CA THR A 57 -12.25 -9.52 -16.53
C THR A 57 -12.08 -10.96 -17.03
N LEU A 58 -11.08 -11.75 -16.60
CA LEU A 58 -10.85 -13.08 -17.19
C LEU A 58 -10.75 -14.19 -16.13
N SER A 59 -11.58 -15.22 -16.36
CA SER A 59 -11.51 -16.59 -15.83
C SER A 59 -12.23 -16.94 -14.51
N THR A 60 -13.47 -16.49 -14.33
CA THR A 60 -14.46 -17.32 -13.59
C THR A 60 -15.82 -17.27 -14.30
N PRO A 61 -16.23 -18.36 -14.99
CA PRO A 61 -17.45 -18.41 -15.81
C PRO A 61 -18.79 -18.26 -15.07
N HIS A 62 -18.79 -18.14 -13.74
CA HIS A 62 -19.99 -18.07 -12.90
C HIS A 62 -19.84 -17.09 -11.73
N MET A 63 -19.43 -15.85 -11.99
CA MET A 63 -19.31 -14.88 -10.89
C MET A 63 -20.64 -14.23 -10.52
N VAL A 64 -20.91 -14.30 -9.22
CA VAL A 64 -21.94 -13.59 -8.45
C VAL A 64 -21.96 -12.10 -8.85
N PRO A 65 -23.14 -11.50 -9.13
CA PRO A 65 -23.27 -10.08 -9.41
C PRO A 65 -22.59 -9.23 -8.32
N ARG A 66 -22.00 -8.10 -8.69
CA ARG A 66 -21.25 -7.23 -7.77
C ARG A 66 -22.04 -6.86 -6.51
N GLU A 67 -23.35 -6.68 -6.66
CA GLU A 67 -24.32 -6.34 -5.61
C GLU A 67 -24.54 -7.46 -4.58
N GLN A 68 -24.17 -8.70 -4.92
CA GLN A 68 -24.26 -9.87 -4.05
C GLN A 68 -22.90 -10.20 -3.40
N ILE A 69 -21.80 -9.54 -3.79
CA ILE A 69 -20.48 -9.74 -3.18
C ILE A 69 -20.39 -8.92 -1.90
N SER A 70 -20.29 -9.60 -0.76
CA SER A 70 -19.98 -8.97 0.52
C SER A 70 -18.46 -8.92 0.72
N GLY A 71 -17.88 -7.73 0.55
CA GLY A 71 -16.46 -7.50 0.81
C GLY A 71 -16.13 -7.79 2.28
N ARG A 72 -17.02 -7.41 3.20
CA ARG A 72 -16.88 -7.68 4.64
C ARG A 72 -16.81 -9.17 4.94
N ASP A 73 -17.75 -9.96 4.43
CA ASP A 73 -17.79 -11.40 4.70
C ASP A 73 -16.59 -12.12 4.05
N THR A 74 -16.17 -11.66 2.88
CA THR A 74 -14.97 -12.18 2.22
C THR A 74 -13.70 -11.89 3.05
N ALA A 75 -13.54 -10.68 3.56
CA ALA A 75 -12.42 -10.35 4.45
C ALA A 75 -12.49 -11.14 5.76
N ASN A 76 -13.68 -11.31 6.33
CA ASN A 76 -13.85 -12.14 7.53
C ASN A 76 -13.44 -13.59 7.25
N ARG A 77 -13.86 -14.19 6.14
CA ARG A 77 -13.45 -15.54 5.73
C ARG A 77 -11.94 -15.65 5.54
N LEU A 78 -11.32 -14.65 4.91
CA LEU A 78 -9.88 -14.60 4.74
C LEU A 78 -9.15 -14.57 6.09
N GLY A 79 -9.55 -13.68 7.00
CA GLY A 79 -8.91 -13.51 8.30
C GLY A 79 -9.22 -14.60 9.33
N GLN A 80 -10.42 -15.21 9.30
CA GLN A 80 -10.85 -16.15 10.34
C GLN A 80 -10.73 -17.61 9.92
N THR A 81 -10.57 -17.91 8.63
CA THR A 81 -10.55 -19.29 8.13
C THR A 81 -9.33 -19.57 7.28
N ILE A 82 -9.10 -18.79 6.22
CA ILE A 82 -8.07 -19.11 5.21
C ILE A 82 -6.67 -18.85 5.75
N LEU A 83 -6.41 -17.67 6.32
CA LEU A 83 -5.09 -17.33 6.89
C LEU A 83 -4.71 -18.24 8.07
N PRO A 84 -5.61 -18.54 9.03
CA PRO A 84 -5.33 -19.53 10.07
C PRO A 84 -5.05 -20.93 9.51
N ALA A 85 -5.76 -21.39 8.48
CA ALA A 85 -5.48 -22.68 7.85
C ALA A 85 -4.09 -22.70 7.18
N LEU A 86 -3.70 -21.61 6.51
CA LEU A 86 -2.36 -21.47 5.93
C LEU A 86 -1.29 -21.53 7.01
N LYS A 87 -1.53 -20.87 8.15
CA LYS A 87 -0.65 -20.91 9.32
C LYS A 87 -0.44 -22.34 9.82
N GLU A 88 -1.51 -23.12 9.98
CA GLU A 88 -1.41 -24.50 10.46
C GLU A 88 -0.64 -25.39 9.48
N LYS A 89 -0.85 -25.22 8.16
CA LYS A 89 -0.12 -25.99 7.14
C LYS A 89 1.36 -25.61 7.08
N LEU A 90 1.68 -24.32 7.20
CA LEU A 90 3.06 -23.85 7.30
C LEU A 90 3.74 -24.34 8.58
N ARG A 91 3.04 -24.39 9.72
CA ARG A 91 3.57 -24.98 10.95
C ARG A 91 3.85 -26.47 10.80
N SER A 92 2.98 -27.19 10.08
CA SER A 92 3.12 -28.62 9.85
C SER A 92 4.28 -28.96 8.92
N LEU A 93 4.67 -28.04 8.03
CA LEU A 93 5.69 -28.30 7.01
C LEU A 93 7.08 -28.63 7.60
N PRO A 94 7.69 -27.81 8.49
CA PRO A 94 8.93 -28.21 9.15
C PRO A 94 8.77 -29.45 10.04
N ILE A 95 7.62 -29.66 10.67
CA ILE A 95 7.42 -30.87 11.49
C ILE A 95 7.49 -32.12 10.60
N ALA A 96 6.90 -32.08 9.41
CA ALA A 96 6.96 -33.18 8.45
C ALA A 96 8.34 -33.32 7.80
N MET A 97 9.11 -32.25 7.66
CA MET A 97 10.43 -32.24 7.02
C MET A 97 11.60 -32.51 7.98
N ASP A 98 11.35 -32.80 9.26
CA ASP A 98 12.42 -32.95 10.27
C ASP A 98 13.44 -34.03 9.87
N PRO A 99 14.74 -33.67 9.70
CA PRO A 99 15.78 -34.64 9.38
C PRO A 99 16.04 -35.66 10.50
N SER A 100 15.57 -35.38 11.72
CA SER A 100 15.72 -36.25 12.89
C SER A 100 14.61 -37.31 13.00
N ASP A 101 13.57 -37.25 12.16
CA ASP A 101 12.49 -38.25 12.16
C ASP A 101 13.04 -39.64 11.80
N VAL A 102 12.61 -40.66 12.53
CA VAL A 102 12.96 -42.08 12.28
C VAL A 102 12.53 -42.55 10.88
N LYS A 103 11.52 -41.90 10.29
CA LYS A 103 11.01 -42.17 8.93
C LYS A 103 11.68 -41.33 7.86
N SER A 104 12.58 -40.42 8.22
CA SER A 104 13.21 -39.50 7.27
C SER A 104 13.89 -40.28 6.14
N GLY A 105 13.67 -39.83 4.90
CA GLY A 105 14.15 -40.51 3.68
C GLY A 105 13.28 -41.66 3.15
N SER A 106 12.23 -42.07 3.88
CA SER A 106 11.27 -43.06 3.36
C SER A 106 10.27 -42.43 2.39
N SER A 107 9.67 -43.24 1.51
CA SER A 107 8.61 -42.78 0.60
C SER A 107 7.41 -42.21 1.35
N SER A 108 7.03 -42.76 2.51
CA SER A 108 5.91 -42.26 3.31
C SER A 108 6.19 -40.89 3.94
N TRP A 109 7.46 -40.59 4.24
CA TRP A 109 7.88 -39.27 4.70
C TRP A 109 7.74 -38.22 3.59
N PHE A 110 8.23 -38.52 2.38
CA PHE A 110 8.05 -37.61 1.25
C PHE A 110 6.59 -37.39 0.86
N GLU A 111 5.76 -38.45 0.85
CA GLU A 111 4.33 -38.29 0.52
C GLU A 111 3.61 -37.38 1.51
N ALA A 112 3.93 -37.45 2.81
CA ALA A 112 3.36 -36.55 3.81
C ALA A 112 3.73 -35.07 3.55
N ILE A 113 4.98 -34.81 3.13
CA ILE A 113 5.42 -33.47 2.76
C ILE A 113 4.67 -32.98 1.51
N LEU A 114 4.54 -33.84 0.49
CA LEU A 114 3.84 -33.51 -0.75
C LEU A 114 2.37 -33.17 -0.52
N ASP A 115 1.67 -33.90 0.37
CA ASP A 115 0.28 -33.60 0.73
C ASP A 115 0.15 -32.20 1.38
N ILE A 116 1.10 -31.81 2.25
CA ILE A 116 1.11 -30.46 2.83
C ILE A 116 1.29 -29.39 1.74
N LEU A 117 2.14 -29.62 0.74
CA LEU A 117 2.35 -28.66 -0.35
C LEU A 117 1.11 -28.49 -1.23
N ILE A 118 0.32 -29.55 -1.46
CA ILE A 118 -0.97 -29.48 -2.15
C ILE A 118 -1.93 -28.58 -1.38
N GLU A 119 -2.07 -28.80 -0.08
CA GLU A 119 -2.98 -28.01 0.75
C GLU A 119 -2.56 -26.53 0.83
N ILE A 120 -1.25 -26.24 0.85
CA ILE A 120 -0.75 -24.87 0.77
C ILE A 120 -1.15 -24.21 -0.56
N ASP A 121 -1.01 -24.92 -1.69
CA ASP A 121 -1.39 -24.38 -3.01
C ASP A 121 -2.89 -24.04 -3.09
N GLU A 122 -3.74 -24.93 -2.58
CA GLU A 122 -5.20 -24.72 -2.51
C GLU A 122 -5.55 -23.50 -1.64
N LEU A 123 -4.83 -23.27 -0.54
CA LEU A 123 -5.05 -22.12 0.32
C LEU A 123 -4.58 -20.82 -0.35
N LEU A 124 -3.46 -20.84 -1.09
CA LEU A 124 -3.02 -19.69 -1.89
C LEU A 124 -4.07 -19.32 -2.96
N GLU A 125 -4.72 -20.32 -3.58
CA GLU A 125 -5.85 -20.09 -4.49
C GLU A 125 -7.01 -19.36 -3.83
N GLN A 126 -7.40 -19.81 -2.64
CA GLN A 126 -8.48 -19.20 -1.89
C GLN A 126 -8.13 -17.78 -1.44
N ILE A 127 -6.85 -17.50 -1.16
CA ILE A 127 -6.37 -16.14 -0.89
C ILE A 127 -6.53 -15.27 -2.14
N ASP A 128 -6.06 -15.73 -3.31
CA ASP A 128 -6.20 -14.99 -4.57
C ASP A 128 -7.68 -14.64 -4.85
N ALA A 129 -8.57 -15.64 -4.74
CA ALA A 129 -10.00 -15.46 -4.93
C ALA A 129 -10.59 -14.44 -3.93
N SER A 130 -10.17 -14.49 -2.67
CA SER A 130 -10.63 -13.57 -1.63
C SER A 130 -10.19 -12.13 -1.91
N ILE A 131 -8.93 -11.92 -2.32
CA ILE A 131 -8.42 -10.59 -2.68
C ILE A 131 -9.16 -10.03 -3.90
N ILE A 132 -9.41 -10.85 -4.92
CA ILE A 132 -10.20 -10.43 -6.09
C ILE A 132 -11.60 -9.96 -5.67
N LEU A 133 -12.29 -10.73 -4.82
CA LEU A 133 -13.63 -10.40 -4.33
C LEU A 133 -13.66 -9.14 -3.45
N ILE A 134 -12.71 -8.98 -2.52
CA ILE A 134 -12.57 -7.80 -1.65
C ILE A 134 -12.40 -6.53 -2.49
N ARG A 135 -11.55 -6.58 -3.53
CA ARG A 135 -11.32 -5.45 -4.44
C ARG A 135 -12.53 -5.17 -5.33
N ARG A 136 -13.24 -6.21 -5.79
CA ARG A 136 -14.46 -6.05 -6.59
C ARG A 136 -15.58 -5.43 -5.78
N ALA A 137 -15.72 -5.76 -4.49
CA ALA A 137 -16.77 -5.21 -3.63
C ALA A 137 -16.61 -3.70 -3.35
N TRP A 138 -15.48 -3.09 -3.69
CA TRP A 138 -15.13 -1.75 -3.22
C TRP A 138 -15.90 -0.57 -3.86
N ARG A 139 -16.44 -0.66 -5.09
CA ARG A 139 -17.26 0.46 -5.65
C ARG A 139 -18.75 0.11 -5.72
N PRO A 140 -19.63 0.75 -4.94
CA PRO A 140 -20.99 1.02 -5.38
C PRO A 140 -20.96 1.91 -6.63
N TYR A 141 -22.07 1.96 -7.38
CA TYR A 141 -22.27 3.00 -8.39
C TYR A 141 -22.16 4.40 -7.75
N PRO A 142 -21.79 5.45 -8.52
CA PRO A 142 -21.53 6.80 -8.01
C PRO A 142 -22.64 7.39 -7.12
N ASP A 143 -23.87 6.90 -7.24
CA ASP A 143 -25.05 7.52 -6.65
C ASP A 143 -25.52 6.84 -5.35
N LYS A 144 -24.72 5.97 -4.71
CA LYS A 144 -25.15 5.24 -3.49
C LYS A 144 -24.11 5.26 -2.38
N ILE A 145 -24.53 5.80 -1.23
CA ILE A 145 -23.83 5.66 0.06
C ILE A 145 -23.48 4.17 0.29
N PRO A 146 -22.24 3.84 0.69
CA PRO A 146 -21.83 2.45 0.88
C PRO A 146 -22.75 1.69 1.85
N SER A 147 -23.40 0.63 1.34
CA SER A 147 -24.13 -0.34 2.18
C SER A 147 -23.22 -0.96 3.26
N PRO A 148 -23.75 -1.38 4.43
CA PRO A 148 -23.00 -2.03 5.52
C PRO A 148 -22.18 -3.28 5.14
N ARG A 149 -22.44 -3.86 3.96
CA ARG A 149 -21.74 -5.02 3.39
C ARG A 149 -20.39 -4.66 2.74
N HIS A 150 -20.14 -3.39 2.49
CA HIS A 150 -18.91 -2.92 1.86
C HIS A 150 -17.81 -2.65 2.90
N LEU A 151 -16.57 -2.92 2.50
CA LEU A 151 -15.37 -2.46 3.21
C LEU A 151 -15.02 -1.04 2.76
N SER A 152 -14.43 -0.23 3.64
CA SER A 152 -13.82 1.04 3.21
C SER A 152 -12.72 0.80 2.17
N HIS A 153 -12.44 1.82 1.36
CA HIS A 153 -11.33 1.77 0.39
C HIS A 153 -10.03 1.41 1.07
N PHE A 154 -9.71 2.15 2.15
CA PHE A 154 -8.49 1.96 2.90
C PHE A 154 -8.38 0.55 3.47
N LYS A 155 -9.45 0.00 4.05
CA LYS A 155 -9.42 -1.38 4.58
C LYS A 155 -9.19 -2.39 3.46
N SER A 156 -9.87 -2.26 2.32
CA SER A 156 -9.69 -3.13 1.15
C SER A 156 -8.26 -3.09 0.59
N THR A 157 -7.74 -1.89 0.40
CA THR A 157 -6.38 -1.64 -0.11
C THR A 157 -5.32 -2.14 0.87
N THR A 158 -5.50 -1.90 2.17
CA THR A 158 -4.56 -2.36 3.21
C THR A 158 -4.54 -3.88 3.35
N ILE A 159 -5.69 -4.56 3.30
CA ILE A 159 -5.74 -6.04 3.25
C ILE A 159 -4.95 -6.56 2.05
N THR A 160 -5.20 -5.97 0.87
CA THR A 160 -4.52 -6.36 -0.37
C THR A 160 -3.00 -6.20 -0.25
N ASN A 161 -2.55 -5.01 0.18
CA ASN A 161 -1.13 -4.70 0.26
C ASN A 161 -0.42 -5.54 1.33
N ARG A 162 -1.03 -5.76 2.50
CA ARG A 162 -0.45 -6.61 3.55
C ARG A 162 -0.39 -8.09 3.13
N THR A 163 -1.40 -8.57 2.41
CA THR A 163 -1.38 -9.93 1.85
C THR A 163 -0.28 -10.08 0.81
N GLU A 164 -0.11 -9.09 -0.08
CA GLU A 164 1.00 -9.08 -1.04
C GLU A 164 2.36 -9.11 -0.34
N LYS A 165 2.56 -8.26 0.68
CA LYS A 165 3.80 -8.22 1.49
C LYS A 165 4.08 -9.55 2.20
N LEU A 166 3.05 -10.19 2.75
CA LEU A 166 3.17 -11.52 3.36
C LEU A 166 3.65 -12.56 2.33
N LEU A 167 2.94 -12.64 1.21
CA LEU A 167 3.17 -13.67 0.19
C LEU A 167 4.52 -13.49 -0.52
N THR A 168 4.90 -12.25 -0.83
CA THR A 168 6.16 -11.92 -1.54
C THR A 168 7.35 -11.71 -0.60
N GLY A 169 7.12 -11.66 0.71
CA GLY A 169 8.13 -11.47 1.74
C GLY A 169 8.44 -12.78 2.49
N GLU A 170 7.94 -12.91 3.72
CA GLU A 170 8.28 -14.03 4.60
C GLU A 170 7.86 -15.39 4.05
N PHE A 171 6.72 -15.48 3.35
CA PHE A 171 6.30 -16.75 2.75
C PHE A 171 7.26 -17.25 1.66
N LEU A 172 7.71 -16.37 0.75
CA LEU A 172 8.73 -16.76 -0.24
C LEU A 172 10.03 -17.21 0.41
N ARG A 173 10.43 -16.57 1.52
CA ARG A 173 11.66 -16.95 2.24
C ARG A 173 11.57 -18.35 2.83
N VAL A 174 10.39 -18.81 3.25
CA VAL A 174 10.14 -20.20 3.65
C VAL A 174 10.37 -21.14 2.46
N LEU A 175 9.75 -20.85 1.32
CA LEU A 175 9.88 -21.69 0.12
C LEU A 175 11.34 -21.81 -0.35
N VAL A 176 12.10 -20.71 -0.32
CA VAL A 176 13.53 -20.71 -0.66
C VAL A 176 14.34 -21.55 0.33
N ALA A 177 14.06 -21.44 1.63
CA ALA A 177 14.72 -22.27 2.64
C ALA A 177 14.42 -23.76 2.43
N CYS A 178 13.16 -24.11 2.15
CA CYS A 178 12.74 -25.47 1.82
C CYS A 178 13.42 -26.02 0.56
N ASP A 179 13.54 -25.23 -0.52
CA ASP A 179 14.27 -25.67 -1.73
C ASP A 179 15.75 -25.89 -1.45
N THR A 180 16.36 -25.00 -0.66
CA THR A 180 17.79 -25.03 -0.31
C THR A 180 18.13 -26.21 0.60
N PHE A 181 17.20 -26.64 1.45
CA PHE A 181 17.40 -27.76 2.37
C PHE A 181 17.84 -29.05 1.65
N PHE A 182 17.21 -29.36 0.51
CA PHE A 182 17.53 -30.56 -0.27
C PHE A 182 18.74 -30.41 -1.21
N ILE A 183 19.37 -29.24 -1.29
CA ILE A 183 20.60 -29.07 -2.08
C ILE A 183 21.74 -29.82 -1.38
N ASN A 184 22.38 -30.75 -2.10
CA ASN A 184 23.47 -31.60 -1.58
C ASN A 184 23.07 -32.41 -0.33
N PHE A 185 21.80 -32.82 -0.25
CA PHE A 185 21.25 -33.60 0.85
C PHE A 185 21.00 -35.05 0.39
N SER A 186 21.49 -36.03 1.16
CA SER A 186 21.17 -37.44 0.98
C SER A 186 21.16 -38.17 2.32
N PHE A 187 20.14 -38.99 2.57
CA PHE A 187 20.11 -39.82 3.78
C PHE A 187 21.12 -40.97 3.74
N SER A 188 21.63 -41.30 2.55
CA SER A 188 22.45 -42.49 2.31
C SER A 188 23.96 -42.19 2.28
N ASP A 189 24.36 -40.92 2.24
CA ASP A 189 25.76 -40.53 2.09
C ASP A 189 26.40 -40.14 3.45
N PRO A 190 27.33 -40.95 3.98
CA PRO A 190 28.02 -40.66 5.25
C PRO A 190 28.99 -39.48 5.16
N SER A 191 29.27 -38.94 3.97
CA SER A 191 30.18 -37.80 3.77
C SER A 191 29.52 -36.44 4.04
N ILE A 192 28.20 -36.40 4.25
CA ILE A 192 27.48 -35.15 4.48
C ILE A 192 27.77 -34.61 5.88
N ASP A 193 28.22 -33.35 5.92
CA ASP A 193 28.46 -32.63 7.16
C ASP A 193 27.14 -32.38 7.91
N ARG A 194 26.98 -33.04 9.06
CA ARG A 194 25.84 -32.86 9.97
C ARG A 194 25.65 -31.39 10.39
N ARG A 195 26.73 -30.59 10.42
CA ARG A 195 26.64 -29.16 10.71
C ARG A 195 25.86 -28.43 9.61
N SER A 196 26.16 -28.71 8.34
CA SER A 196 25.47 -28.11 7.20
C SER A 196 23.97 -28.45 7.16
N ILE A 197 23.59 -29.68 7.53
CA ILE A 197 22.18 -30.08 7.64
C ILE A 197 21.49 -29.26 8.75
N THR A 198 22.13 -29.13 9.90
CA THR A 198 21.58 -28.40 11.06
C THR A 198 21.38 -26.92 10.71
N GLU A 199 22.36 -26.28 10.08
CA GLU A 199 22.25 -24.87 9.66
C GLU A 199 21.13 -24.62 8.65
N LYS A 200 20.98 -25.52 7.66
CA LYS A 200 19.87 -25.43 6.69
C LYS A 200 18.52 -25.67 7.35
N TRP A 201 18.47 -26.56 8.34
CA TRP A 201 17.26 -26.83 9.11
C TRP A 201 16.85 -25.63 9.97
N ASP A 202 17.80 -25.05 10.68
CA ASP A 202 17.59 -23.84 11.48
C ASP A 202 17.07 -22.69 10.60
N ALA A 203 17.56 -22.58 9.36
CA ALA A 203 17.04 -21.62 8.40
C ALA A 203 15.56 -21.88 8.06
N VAL A 204 15.14 -23.13 7.83
CA VAL A 204 13.73 -23.48 7.58
C VAL A 204 12.86 -23.11 8.80
N ASP A 205 13.31 -23.42 10.00
CA ASP A 205 12.58 -23.15 11.25
C ASP A 205 12.42 -21.64 11.52
N ILE A 206 13.51 -20.87 11.42
CA ILE A 206 13.51 -19.42 11.63
C ILE A 206 12.60 -18.72 10.60
N ARG A 207 12.70 -19.09 9.32
CA ARG A 207 11.87 -18.48 8.27
C ARG A 207 10.40 -18.84 8.45
N THR A 208 10.11 -20.08 8.84
CA THR A 208 8.74 -20.50 9.11
C THR A 208 8.16 -19.69 10.26
N SER A 209 8.87 -19.59 11.38
CA SER A 209 8.43 -18.79 12.54
C SER A 209 8.08 -17.35 12.18
N ARG A 210 8.95 -16.65 11.42
CA ARG A 210 8.68 -15.27 10.96
C ARG A 210 7.45 -15.17 10.03
N SER A 211 7.23 -16.17 9.20
CA SER A 211 6.05 -16.25 8.34
C SER A 211 4.77 -16.45 9.16
N LEU A 212 4.81 -17.30 10.20
CA LEU A 212 3.69 -17.50 11.12
C LEU A 212 3.33 -16.20 11.85
N ASP A 213 4.34 -15.46 12.35
CA ASP A 213 4.14 -14.16 13.01
C ASP A 213 3.52 -13.14 12.04
N SER A 214 3.94 -13.15 10.78
CA SER A 214 3.37 -12.27 9.74
C SER A 214 1.91 -12.59 9.43
N ILE A 215 1.54 -13.88 9.42
CA ILE A 215 0.15 -14.32 9.26
C ILE A 215 -0.69 -13.88 10.47
N ASP A 216 -0.16 -14.00 11.69
CA ASP A 216 -0.84 -13.54 12.90
C ASP A 216 -1.03 -12.03 12.89
N ALA A 217 -0.01 -11.26 12.53
CA ALA A 217 -0.09 -9.80 12.44
C ALA A 217 -1.16 -9.37 11.42
N LEU A 218 -1.26 -10.03 10.26
CA LEU A 218 -2.31 -9.77 9.29
C LEU A 218 -3.70 -10.13 9.85
N THR A 219 -3.83 -11.31 10.45
CA THR A 219 -5.08 -11.81 11.03
C THR A 219 -5.59 -10.87 12.13
N GLN A 220 -4.72 -10.48 13.06
CA GLN A 220 -5.04 -9.52 14.14
C GLN A 220 -5.43 -8.16 13.58
N TRP A 221 -4.72 -7.67 12.56
CA TRP A 221 -5.05 -6.39 11.95
C TRP A 221 -6.44 -6.40 11.30
N MET A 222 -6.80 -7.49 10.61
CA MET A 222 -8.12 -7.63 9.99
C MET A 222 -9.28 -7.60 11.02
N GLN A 223 -9.00 -8.10 12.23
CA GLN A 223 -9.92 -8.14 13.37
C GLN A 223 -9.99 -6.82 14.16
N LYS A 224 -9.19 -5.80 13.83
CA LYS A 224 -9.24 -4.51 14.53
C LYS A 224 -10.65 -3.91 14.52
N PRO A 225 -11.09 -3.30 15.64
CA PRO A 225 -12.33 -2.53 15.69
C PRO A 225 -12.36 -1.45 14.62
N MET A 226 -13.56 -1.14 14.12
CA MET A 226 -13.72 -0.21 12.99
C MET A 226 -13.13 1.17 13.29
N LEU A 227 -13.31 1.69 14.51
CA LEU A 227 -12.73 2.98 14.92
C LEU A 227 -11.20 2.96 14.92
N ALA A 228 -10.58 1.85 15.32
CA ALA A 228 -9.12 1.73 15.27
C ALA A 228 -8.61 1.76 13.82
N VAL A 229 -9.32 1.09 12.91
CA VAL A 229 -9.01 1.15 11.46
C VAL A 229 -9.27 2.56 10.90
N ALA A 230 -10.34 3.22 11.35
CA ALA A 230 -10.66 4.59 10.92
C ALA A 230 -9.57 5.59 11.31
N LYS A 231 -9.00 5.46 12.51
CA LYS A 231 -7.86 6.30 12.94
C LYS A 231 -6.62 6.07 12.08
N GLU A 232 -6.34 4.83 11.66
CA GLU A 232 -5.26 4.56 10.70
C GLU A 232 -5.56 5.17 9.33
N GLU A 233 -6.81 5.12 8.86
CA GLU A 233 -7.25 5.73 7.60
C GLU A 233 -7.11 7.26 7.62
N TRP A 234 -7.51 7.92 8.71
CA TRP A 234 -7.32 9.36 8.87
C TRP A 234 -5.85 9.75 9.02
N GLN A 235 -5.02 8.88 9.62
CA GLN A 235 -3.58 9.11 9.68
C GLN A 235 -2.95 9.10 8.29
N ASP A 236 -3.27 8.10 7.47
CA ASP A 236 -2.83 8.01 6.07
C ASP A 236 -3.33 9.22 5.25
N LEU A 237 -4.54 9.70 5.52
CA LEU A 237 -5.07 10.93 4.94
C LEU A 237 -4.22 12.14 5.34
N VAL A 238 -3.91 12.32 6.63
CA VAL A 238 -3.06 13.43 7.11
C VAL A 238 -1.68 13.39 6.44
N ASP A 239 -1.07 12.21 6.31
CA ASP A 239 0.23 12.05 5.67
C ASP A 239 0.17 12.42 4.18
N GLN A 240 -0.95 12.10 3.50
CA GLN A 240 -1.20 12.56 2.13
C GLN A 240 -1.37 14.07 2.02
N LEU A 241 -2.05 14.72 2.98
CA LEU A 241 -2.15 16.18 3.02
C LEU A 241 -0.79 16.85 3.27
N ASP A 242 0.07 16.26 4.08
CA ASP A 242 1.45 16.73 4.28
C ASP A 242 2.27 16.65 2.98
N SER A 243 2.09 15.58 2.20
CA SER A 243 2.67 15.45 0.86
C SER A 243 2.15 16.52 -0.11
N LEU A 244 0.83 16.77 -0.13
CA LEU A 244 0.22 17.83 -0.94
C LEU A 244 0.74 19.21 -0.58
N LEU A 245 0.81 19.55 0.71
CA LEU A 245 1.38 20.82 1.17
C LEU A 245 2.83 20.98 0.73
N THR A 246 3.62 19.92 0.86
CA THR A 246 5.01 19.91 0.39
C THR A 246 5.07 20.15 -1.12
N SER A 247 4.19 19.53 -1.91
CA SER A 247 4.13 19.76 -3.36
C SER A 247 3.77 21.21 -3.69
N LEU A 248 2.75 21.79 -3.06
CA LEU A 248 2.35 23.18 -3.30
C LEU A 248 3.47 24.17 -2.95
N LEU A 249 4.20 23.92 -1.86
CA LEU A 249 5.35 24.75 -1.49
C LEU A 249 6.50 24.65 -2.50
N LYS A 250 6.70 23.46 -3.10
CA LYS A 250 7.66 23.28 -4.19
C LYS A 250 7.23 24.04 -5.45
N ASP A 251 5.94 24.02 -5.77
CA ASP A 251 5.39 24.75 -6.93
C ASP A 251 5.61 26.27 -6.80
N LEU A 252 5.65 26.80 -5.57
CA LEU A 252 5.96 28.21 -5.30
C LEU A 252 7.46 28.56 -5.32
N ASN A 253 8.37 27.57 -5.34
CA ASN A 253 9.81 27.80 -5.25
C ASN A 253 10.52 27.52 -6.60
N PRO A 254 10.89 28.56 -7.38
CA PRO A 254 11.52 28.41 -8.69
C PRO A 254 12.95 27.85 -8.65
N LEU A 255 13.55 27.68 -7.46
CA LEU A 255 14.93 27.19 -7.29
C LEU A 255 15.02 25.73 -6.82
N HIS A 256 13.90 24.99 -6.77
CA HIS A 256 13.94 23.63 -6.23
C HIS A 256 14.59 22.65 -7.24
N PRO A 257 15.73 22.01 -6.91
CA PRO A 257 16.50 21.18 -7.85
C PRO A 257 15.79 19.88 -8.31
N ALA A 258 14.60 19.59 -7.79
CA ALA A 258 13.85 18.37 -8.06
C ALA A 258 12.70 18.56 -9.06
N SER A 259 12.40 19.79 -9.50
CA SER A 259 11.39 20.04 -10.53
C SER A 259 12.01 19.86 -11.92
N GLN A 260 12.11 18.60 -12.38
CA GLN A 260 12.33 18.31 -13.80
C GLN A 260 11.11 18.69 -14.69
N LYS A 261 10.07 19.32 -14.12
CA LYS A 261 9.00 19.97 -14.88
C LYS A 261 9.42 21.41 -15.20
N ILE A 262 9.57 21.69 -16.49
CA ILE A 262 9.93 22.97 -17.09
C ILE A 262 8.74 23.96 -17.10
N ASP A 263 7.62 23.62 -16.49
CA ASP A 263 6.42 24.46 -16.50
C ASP A 263 6.35 25.28 -15.20
N ILE A 264 6.99 26.46 -15.22
CA ILE A 264 6.91 27.46 -14.15
C ILE A 264 5.45 27.94 -14.07
N LEU A 265 4.87 27.99 -12.85
CA LEU A 265 3.52 28.53 -12.66
C LEU A 265 3.42 29.97 -13.18
N THR A 266 2.28 30.29 -13.82
CA THR A 266 1.93 31.67 -14.16
C THR A 266 1.73 32.50 -12.87
N PRO A 267 1.79 33.85 -12.93
CA PRO A 267 1.45 34.69 -11.79
C PRO A 267 0.07 34.37 -11.20
N THR A 268 -0.91 34.05 -12.05
CA THR A 268 -2.24 33.58 -11.63
C THR A 268 -2.18 32.24 -10.92
N GLY A 269 -1.46 31.25 -11.47
CA GLY A 269 -1.23 29.96 -10.80
C GLY A 269 -0.56 30.13 -9.43
N MET A 270 0.44 31.01 -9.31
CA MET A 270 1.05 31.34 -8.01
C MET A 270 0.05 31.92 -7.01
N LYS A 271 -0.85 32.82 -7.46
CA LYS A 271 -1.93 33.35 -6.61
C LYS A 271 -2.87 32.23 -6.13
N PHE A 272 -3.26 31.31 -7.01
CA PHE A 272 -4.14 30.19 -6.66
C PHE A 272 -3.48 29.22 -5.68
N VAL A 273 -2.22 28.86 -5.90
CA VAL A 273 -1.47 28.01 -4.97
C VAL A 273 -1.33 28.67 -3.60
N LYS A 274 -0.96 29.95 -3.53
CA LYS A 274 -0.88 30.69 -2.26
C LYS A 274 -2.22 30.69 -1.51
N ALA A 275 -3.34 30.90 -2.21
CA ALA A 275 -4.66 30.92 -1.61
C ALA A 275 -5.19 29.51 -1.26
N GLY A 276 -4.74 28.46 -1.96
CA GLY A 276 -5.11 27.07 -1.71
C GLY A 276 -4.38 26.42 -0.53
N ILE A 277 -3.16 26.84 -0.19
CA ILE A 277 -2.40 26.32 0.96
C ILE A 277 -3.21 26.37 2.28
N PRO A 278 -3.86 27.50 2.65
CA PRO A 278 -4.73 27.56 3.82
C PRO A 278 -5.85 26.50 3.84
N VAL A 279 -6.45 26.17 2.68
CA VAL A 279 -7.52 25.17 2.55
C VAL A 279 -7.00 23.77 2.92
N VAL A 280 -5.81 23.40 2.43
CA VAL A 280 -5.20 22.12 2.76
C VAL A 280 -4.77 22.09 4.24
N LYS A 281 -4.20 23.18 4.75
CA LYS A 281 -3.79 23.29 6.17
C LYS A 281 -4.98 23.16 7.13
N ILE A 282 -6.10 23.83 6.88
CA ILE A 282 -7.26 23.79 7.78
C ILE A 282 -7.94 22.42 7.75
N SER A 283 -7.96 21.76 6.59
CA SER A 283 -8.41 20.37 6.42
C SER A 283 -7.51 19.41 7.22
N ARG A 284 -6.19 19.57 7.12
CA ARG A 284 -5.22 18.78 7.89
C ARG A 284 -5.42 18.93 9.41
N ILE A 285 -5.72 20.13 9.89
CA ILE A 285 -6.02 20.37 11.31
C ILE A 285 -7.26 19.57 11.74
N PHE A 286 -8.30 19.54 10.92
CA PHE A 286 -9.52 18.77 11.18
C PHE A 286 -9.25 17.27 11.32
N PHE A 287 -8.55 16.67 10.35
CA PHE A 287 -8.25 15.24 10.40
C PHE A 287 -7.29 14.87 11.54
N ASN A 288 -6.31 15.72 11.87
CA ASN A 288 -5.47 15.51 13.06
C ASN A 288 -6.30 15.51 14.36
N LYS A 289 -7.33 16.36 14.44
CA LYS A 289 -8.23 16.41 15.59
C LYS A 289 -9.07 15.13 15.71
N LEU A 290 -9.50 14.54 14.60
CA LEU A 290 -10.18 13.23 14.58
C LEU A 290 -9.29 12.10 15.15
N ILE A 291 -8.00 12.07 14.80
CA ILE A 291 -7.05 11.03 15.25
C ILE A 291 -6.74 11.15 16.74
N SER A 292 -6.76 12.39 17.27
CA SER A 292 -6.41 12.70 18.66
C SER A 292 -4.92 12.46 18.98
N ARG A 293 -4.03 12.98 18.12
CA ARG A 293 -2.57 12.76 18.19
C ARG A 293 -1.89 13.33 19.44
N SER A 294 -2.45 14.39 20.05
CA SER A 294 -1.86 15.01 21.23
C SER A 294 -2.56 14.54 22.51
N PRO A 295 -1.82 14.16 23.57
CA PRO A 295 -2.39 13.87 24.90
C PRO A 295 -3.22 15.04 25.47
N GLU A 296 -2.91 16.27 25.03
CA GLU A 296 -3.58 17.50 25.46
C GLU A 296 -4.81 17.82 24.60
N SER A 297 -4.96 17.17 23.44
CA SER A 297 -6.09 17.40 22.55
C SER A 297 -7.20 16.41 22.86
N GLN A 298 -8.33 16.94 23.33
CA GLN A 298 -9.57 16.16 23.41
C GLN A 298 -9.95 15.61 22.02
N PRO A 299 -10.32 14.32 21.94
CA PRO A 299 -10.75 13.68 20.70
C PRO A 299 -12.09 14.26 20.23
N LEU A 300 -12.38 14.17 18.93
CA LEU A 300 -13.72 14.47 18.38
C LEU A 300 -14.66 13.27 18.43
N ILE A 301 -14.12 12.06 18.54
CA ILE A 301 -14.86 10.81 18.66
C ILE A 301 -14.44 10.13 19.96
N PHE A 302 -15.42 9.88 20.81
CA PHE A 302 -15.18 9.36 22.15
C PHE A 302 -15.20 7.83 22.15
N VAL A 303 -14.43 7.25 23.06
CA VAL A 303 -14.39 5.80 23.29
C VAL A 303 -14.80 5.54 24.73
N GLY A 304 -15.89 4.82 24.93
CA GLY A 304 -16.42 4.51 26.25
C GLY A 304 -17.83 3.92 26.22
N PRO A 305 -18.26 3.28 27.31
CA PRO A 305 -19.47 2.44 27.35
C PRO A 305 -20.77 3.13 26.87
N SER A 306 -20.82 4.46 26.95
CA SER A 306 -22.00 5.27 26.63
C SER A 306 -21.73 6.39 25.64
N MET A 307 -20.51 6.46 25.08
CA MET A 307 -20.09 7.55 24.20
C MET A 307 -19.59 7.04 22.84
N ASP A 308 -19.57 5.74 22.60
CA ASP A 308 -19.17 5.18 21.31
C ASP A 308 -20.10 5.65 20.19
N MET A 309 -19.52 6.06 19.06
CA MET A 309 -20.25 6.37 17.83
C MET A 309 -20.84 5.09 17.22
N GLU A 310 -22.08 5.16 16.74
CA GLU A 310 -22.72 4.01 16.09
C GLU A 310 -21.97 3.57 14.83
N GLU A 311 -21.99 2.26 14.53
CA GLU A 311 -21.28 1.70 13.36
C GLU A 311 -21.77 2.34 12.04
N ALA A 312 -23.05 2.69 11.94
CA ALA A 312 -23.59 3.34 10.74
C ALA A 312 -23.05 4.76 10.55
N GLU A 313 -23.04 5.56 11.62
CA GLU A 313 -22.52 6.94 11.59
C GLU A 313 -21.01 6.97 11.32
N LEU A 314 -20.24 6.07 11.93
CA LEU A 314 -18.81 6.00 11.69
C LEU A 314 -18.48 5.57 10.24
N LYS A 315 -19.30 4.71 9.62
CA LYS A 315 -19.14 4.38 8.19
C LYS A 315 -19.46 5.55 7.28
N GLU A 316 -20.51 6.30 7.60
CA GLU A 316 -20.88 7.50 6.86
C GLU A 316 -19.77 8.55 6.95
N LEU A 317 -19.21 8.77 8.15
CA LEU A 317 -18.08 9.67 8.36
C LEU A 317 -16.86 9.22 7.55
N LEU A 318 -16.51 7.94 7.61
CA LEU A 318 -15.40 7.39 6.82
C LEU A 318 -15.56 7.64 5.32
N TYR A 319 -16.76 7.44 4.78
CA TYR A 319 -17.07 7.75 3.39
C TYR A 319 -16.75 9.21 3.06
N TRP A 320 -17.30 10.15 3.82
CA TRP A 320 -17.08 11.58 3.56
C TRP A 320 -15.63 12.04 3.80
N THR A 321 -14.92 11.43 4.75
CA THR A 321 -13.47 11.71 4.89
C THR A 321 -12.67 11.27 3.67
N GLY A 322 -13.04 10.16 3.03
CA GLY A 322 -12.45 9.70 1.77
C GLY A 322 -12.81 10.60 0.57
N GLU A 323 -14.07 11.03 0.47
CA GLU A 323 -14.50 12.00 -0.55
C GLU A 323 -13.78 13.35 -0.38
N THR A 324 -13.55 13.78 0.87
CA THR A 324 -12.79 14.99 1.17
C THR A 324 -11.36 14.92 0.66
N LEU A 325 -10.67 13.79 0.86
CA LEU A 325 -9.33 13.60 0.33
C LEU A 325 -9.32 13.66 -1.21
N THR A 326 -10.31 13.04 -1.86
CA THR A 326 -10.45 13.08 -3.33
C THR A 326 -10.67 14.51 -3.82
N ALA A 327 -11.57 15.26 -3.19
CA ALA A 327 -11.83 16.66 -3.51
C ALA A 327 -10.58 17.54 -3.32
N LEU A 328 -9.78 17.29 -2.28
CA LEU A 328 -8.53 18.02 -2.04
C LEU A 328 -7.45 17.68 -3.09
N TYR A 329 -7.36 16.44 -3.56
CA TYR A 329 -6.48 16.08 -4.68
C TYR A 329 -6.87 16.79 -5.96
N ASP A 330 -8.16 16.79 -6.30
CA ASP A 330 -8.67 17.48 -7.49
C ASP A 330 -8.42 19.00 -7.38
N PHE A 331 -8.72 19.59 -6.22
CA PHE A 331 -8.47 21.01 -5.94
C PHE A 331 -6.99 21.37 -6.08
N THR A 332 -6.10 20.62 -5.44
CA THR A 332 -4.65 20.88 -5.51
C THR A 332 -4.09 20.69 -6.91
N GLY A 333 -4.59 19.70 -7.65
CA GLY A 333 -4.25 19.51 -9.06
C GLY A 333 -4.68 20.69 -9.94
N LEU A 334 -5.86 21.27 -9.68
CA LEU A 334 -6.40 22.40 -10.43
C LEU A 334 -5.69 23.73 -10.12
N ILE A 335 -5.39 24.04 -8.86
CA ILE A 335 -4.67 25.28 -8.52
C ILE A 335 -3.23 25.29 -9.03
N SER A 336 -2.62 24.11 -9.21
CA SER A 336 -1.29 23.93 -9.80
C SER A 336 -1.33 23.61 -11.30
N SER A 337 -2.50 23.64 -11.97
CA SER A 337 -2.60 23.30 -13.39
C SER A 337 -2.13 24.43 -14.30
N LEU A 338 -1.59 24.03 -15.46
CA LEU A 338 -1.26 24.93 -16.56
C LEU A 338 -2.00 24.47 -17.82
N PRO A 339 -2.80 25.35 -18.47
CA PRO A 339 -3.15 26.70 -18.02
C PRO A 339 -4.01 26.71 -16.74
N SER A 340 -4.14 27.89 -16.12
CA SER A 340 -5.02 28.10 -14.96
C SER A 340 -6.48 28.21 -15.38
N HIS A 341 -7.37 27.56 -14.62
CA HIS A 341 -8.80 27.44 -14.90
C HIS A 341 -9.63 28.03 -13.75
N ARG A 342 -9.95 29.33 -13.84
CA ARG A 342 -10.58 30.10 -12.74
C ARG A 342 -11.86 29.44 -12.23
N ARG A 343 -12.74 29.03 -13.14
CA ARG A 343 -14.04 28.45 -12.78
C ARG A 343 -13.88 27.08 -12.15
N ALA A 344 -12.99 26.26 -12.70
CA ALA A 344 -12.70 24.95 -12.14
C ALA A 344 -12.18 25.05 -10.69
N VAL A 345 -11.34 26.05 -10.40
CA VAL A 345 -10.86 26.32 -9.03
C VAL A 345 -12.02 26.72 -8.10
N VAL A 346 -12.95 27.56 -8.55
CA VAL A 346 -14.15 27.91 -7.76
C VAL A 346 -15.01 26.68 -7.50
N ASP A 347 -15.39 25.94 -8.53
CA ASP A 347 -16.24 24.75 -8.41
C ASP A 347 -15.60 23.70 -7.48
N SER A 348 -14.29 23.51 -7.59
CA SER A 348 -13.53 22.61 -6.72
C SER A 348 -13.46 23.10 -5.27
N SER A 349 -13.28 24.41 -5.04
CA SER A 349 -13.29 24.98 -3.67
C SER A 349 -14.64 24.84 -2.97
N ILE A 350 -15.74 24.99 -3.73
CA ILE A 350 -17.11 24.75 -3.26
C ILE A 350 -17.30 23.27 -2.94
N HIS A 351 -16.78 22.39 -3.81
CA HIS A 351 -16.85 20.95 -3.58
C HIS A 351 -16.12 20.53 -2.30
N VAL A 352 -14.88 21.00 -2.08
CA VAL A 352 -14.11 20.76 -0.84
C VAL A 352 -14.88 21.25 0.39
N THR A 353 -15.51 22.43 0.31
CA THR A 353 -16.35 22.95 1.39
C THR A 353 -17.54 22.02 1.66
N GLY A 354 -18.23 21.56 0.62
CA GLY A 354 -19.39 20.67 0.73
C GLY A 354 -19.07 19.34 1.41
N VAL A 355 -18.00 18.65 0.98
CA VAL A 355 -17.62 17.35 1.56
C VAL A 355 -17.12 17.46 3.01
N LEU A 356 -16.48 18.58 3.37
CA LEU A 356 -16.12 18.86 4.77
C LEU A 356 -17.35 19.12 5.63
N LEU A 357 -18.35 19.84 5.11
CA LEU A 357 -19.60 20.09 5.83
C LEU A 357 -20.37 18.80 6.13
N GLU A 358 -20.36 17.83 5.22
CA GLU A 358 -20.95 16.52 5.47
C GLU A 358 -20.26 15.79 6.64
N CYS A 359 -18.93 15.90 6.74
CA CYS A 359 -18.19 15.36 7.89
C CYS A 359 -18.61 16.04 9.20
N THR A 360 -18.71 17.37 9.21
CA THR A 360 -19.05 18.12 10.42
C THR A 360 -20.49 17.85 10.86
N MET A 361 -21.44 17.74 9.92
CA MET A 361 -22.84 17.43 10.22
C MET A 361 -23.01 16.07 10.92
N ILE A 362 -22.21 15.07 10.55
CA ILE A 362 -22.24 13.75 11.20
C ILE A 362 -21.74 13.86 12.64
N LEU A 363 -20.64 14.60 12.85
CA LEU A 363 -20.09 14.83 14.19
C LEU A 363 -21.07 15.61 15.08
N GLU A 364 -21.69 16.67 14.55
CA GLU A 364 -22.69 17.47 15.27
C GLU A 364 -23.88 16.62 15.70
N ARG A 365 -24.39 15.76 14.80
CA ARG A 365 -25.49 14.84 15.12
C ARG A 365 -25.10 13.87 16.23
N TYR A 366 -23.91 13.28 16.14
CA TYR A 366 -23.36 12.41 17.16
C TYR A 366 -23.23 13.11 18.53
N TRP A 367 -22.63 14.30 18.57
CA TRP A 367 -22.49 15.07 19.81
C TRP A 367 -23.82 15.53 20.39
N LYS A 368 -24.77 15.90 19.53
CA LYS A 368 -26.13 16.25 19.96
C LYS A 368 -26.81 15.06 20.64
N ASN A 369 -26.71 13.86 20.05
CA ASN A 369 -27.27 12.65 20.66
C ASN A 369 -26.64 12.37 22.05
N LEU A 370 -25.33 12.60 22.20
CA LEU A 370 -24.66 12.48 23.49
C LEU A 370 -25.09 13.57 24.49
N ALA A 371 -25.23 14.81 24.04
CA ALA A 371 -25.68 15.92 24.87
C ALA A 371 -27.11 15.74 25.39
N GLU A 372 -27.97 15.10 24.60
CA GLU A 372 -29.35 14.76 24.96
C GLU A 372 -29.47 13.47 25.80
N SER A 373 -28.39 12.69 25.91
CA SER A 373 -28.36 11.45 26.67
C SER A 373 -28.53 11.70 28.17
N LYS A 374 -29.37 10.86 28.81
CA LYS A 374 -29.57 10.86 30.27
C LYS A 374 -28.59 9.95 31.01
N ASP A 375 -27.66 9.34 30.29
CA ASP A 375 -26.68 8.43 30.88
C ASP A 375 -25.64 9.23 31.69
N PRO A 376 -25.50 8.96 33.01
CA PRO A 376 -24.54 9.67 33.85
C PRO A 376 -23.07 9.39 33.49
N GLN A 377 -22.79 8.39 32.64
CA GLN A 377 -21.44 8.10 32.15
C GLN A 377 -21.00 8.98 30.98
N VAL A 378 -21.91 9.80 30.40
CA VAL A 378 -21.55 10.72 29.33
C VAL A 378 -20.88 11.96 29.93
N ASP A 379 -19.63 12.20 29.51
CA ASP A 379 -18.90 13.40 29.88
C ASP A 379 -19.37 14.61 29.06
N GLN A 380 -20.28 15.38 29.65
CA GLN A 380 -20.85 16.59 29.03
C GLN A 380 -19.83 17.71 28.82
N GLN A 381 -18.74 17.75 29.61
CA GLN A 381 -17.71 18.77 29.46
C GLN A 381 -16.89 18.51 28.20
N VAL A 382 -16.53 17.24 27.96
CA VAL A 382 -15.79 16.83 26.77
C VAL A 382 -16.64 17.00 25.50
N VAL A 383 -17.94 16.68 25.56
CA VAL A 383 -18.88 16.93 24.44
C VAL A 383 -18.93 18.42 24.10
N ARG A 384 -19.07 19.29 25.11
CA ARG A 384 -19.09 20.75 24.89
C ARG A 384 -17.77 21.25 24.30
N GLY A 385 -16.62 20.75 24.77
CA GLY A 385 -15.32 21.11 24.22
C GLY A 385 -15.16 20.75 22.75
N ALA A 386 -15.75 19.64 22.30
CA ALA A 386 -15.78 19.27 20.89
C ALA A 386 -16.66 20.22 20.05
N CYS A 387 -17.84 20.59 20.56
CA CYS A 387 -18.69 21.61 19.92
C CYS A 387 -17.97 22.97 19.81
N ASP A 388 -17.40 23.47 20.91
CA ASP A 388 -16.68 24.75 20.94
C ASP A 388 -15.50 24.76 19.93
N TRP A 389 -14.81 23.63 19.80
CA TRP A 389 -13.74 23.49 18.81
C TRP A 389 -14.25 23.55 17.37
N LEU A 390 -15.39 22.93 17.07
CA LEU A 390 -16.00 22.99 15.74
C LEU A 390 -16.50 24.41 15.42
N ASP A 391 -17.13 25.08 16.39
CA ASP A 391 -17.56 26.49 16.28
C ASP A 391 -16.39 27.42 15.98
N PHE A 392 -15.20 27.11 16.50
CA PHE A 392 -13.97 27.83 16.17
C PHE A 392 -13.41 27.48 14.79
N TRP A 393 -13.43 26.19 14.40
CA TRP A 393 -12.83 25.72 13.16
C TRP A 393 -13.64 26.09 11.91
N THR A 394 -14.98 26.05 11.99
CA THR A 394 -15.88 26.28 10.85
C THR A 394 -15.69 27.65 10.17
N PRO A 395 -15.63 28.78 10.90
CA PRO A 395 -15.33 30.08 10.29
C PRO A 395 -13.98 30.12 9.59
N LEU A 396 -12.95 29.46 10.15
CA LEU A 396 -11.61 29.42 9.54
C LEU A 396 -11.63 28.66 8.21
N MET A 397 -12.37 27.56 8.15
CA MET A 397 -12.57 26.80 6.92
C MET A 397 -13.24 27.65 5.84
N HIS A 398 -14.35 28.33 6.19
CA HIS A 398 -15.04 29.21 5.26
C HIS A 398 -14.19 30.41 4.80
N CYS A 399 -13.37 30.98 5.69
CA CYS A 399 -12.45 32.05 5.31
C CYS A 399 -11.37 31.54 4.34
N ALA A 400 -10.81 30.35 4.58
CA ALA A 400 -9.79 29.77 3.71
C ALA A 400 -10.35 29.47 2.31
N THR A 401 -11.50 28.80 2.21
CA THR A 401 -12.12 28.48 0.92
C THR A 401 -12.70 29.71 0.23
N GLY A 402 -13.25 30.66 1.00
CA GLY A 402 -13.70 31.95 0.49
C GLY A 402 -12.57 32.80 -0.07
N HIS A 403 -11.37 32.77 0.54
CA HIS A 403 -10.19 33.42 -0.01
C HIS A 403 -9.70 32.76 -1.30
N ALA A 404 -9.63 31.42 -1.33
CA ALA A 404 -9.29 30.66 -2.53
C ALA A 404 -10.25 30.93 -3.70
N TRP A 405 -11.54 31.13 -3.41
CA TRP A 405 -12.50 31.62 -4.40
C TRP A 405 -12.22 33.07 -4.78
N ALA A 406 -12.09 33.99 -3.83
CA ALA A 406 -11.97 35.42 -4.12
C ALA A 406 -10.81 35.77 -5.06
N VAL A 407 -9.67 35.06 -4.95
CA VAL A 407 -8.51 35.30 -5.82
C VAL A 407 -8.72 34.94 -7.29
N THR A 408 -9.78 34.19 -7.63
CA THR A 408 -10.11 33.90 -9.03
C THR A 408 -10.78 35.09 -9.72
N GLY A 409 -11.30 36.06 -8.97
CA GLY A 409 -12.07 37.18 -9.55
C GLY A 409 -13.44 36.78 -10.13
N CYS A 410 -13.88 35.52 -9.97
CA CYS A 410 -15.21 35.08 -10.43
C CYS A 410 -16.32 35.65 -9.52
N HIS A 411 -17.26 36.40 -10.09
CA HIS A 411 -18.40 36.98 -9.39
C HIS A 411 -19.71 36.21 -9.62
N PHE A 412 -20.55 36.12 -8.59
CA PHE A 412 -21.91 35.59 -8.65
C PHE A 412 -22.93 36.72 -8.95
N PRO A 413 -24.06 36.50 -9.67
CA PRO A 413 -24.55 35.26 -10.29
C PRO A 413 -24.12 35.10 -11.76
N TRP A 414 -23.89 33.84 -12.16
CA TRP A 414 -23.40 33.47 -13.49
C TRP A 414 -24.27 34.00 -14.63
N PRO A 415 -23.66 34.71 -15.59
CA PRO A 415 -23.48 34.09 -16.89
C PRO A 415 -22.11 34.44 -17.50
N ASP A 416 -21.23 33.45 -17.65
CA ASP A 416 -20.52 33.31 -18.92
C ASP A 416 -20.15 31.83 -19.17
N PRO A 417 -20.25 31.33 -20.42
CA PRO A 417 -20.38 29.90 -20.70
C PRO A 417 -19.06 29.16 -20.89
N GLN A 418 -17.91 29.82 -20.76
CA GLN A 418 -16.62 29.22 -21.09
C GLN A 418 -15.65 29.44 -19.93
N ASP A 419 -15.09 28.34 -19.41
CA ASP A 419 -13.90 28.35 -18.56
C ASP A 419 -12.73 28.77 -19.46
N GLU A 420 -12.69 30.07 -19.78
CA GLU A 420 -11.64 30.65 -20.60
C GLU A 420 -10.32 30.44 -19.89
N VAL A 421 -9.36 29.88 -20.63
CA VAL A 421 -7.98 29.77 -20.21
C VAL A 421 -7.48 31.17 -19.90
N ASP A 422 -6.91 31.37 -18.71
CA ASP A 422 -6.29 32.64 -18.36
C ASP A 422 -5.21 33.02 -19.38
N THR A 423 -5.50 34.04 -20.18
CA THR A 423 -4.50 34.77 -20.97
C THR A 423 -4.04 35.92 -20.11
N GLU A 424 -2.76 35.92 -19.73
CA GLU A 424 -2.12 36.84 -18.77
C GLU A 424 -2.50 38.32 -18.97
N ASP A 425 -3.62 38.78 -18.39
CA ASP A 425 -3.94 40.21 -18.20
C ASP A 425 -5.10 40.38 -17.21
N ASP A 426 -4.81 40.44 -15.92
CA ASP A 426 -5.61 41.24 -15.01
C ASP A 426 -4.78 41.88 -13.89
N GLY A 427 -4.96 43.19 -13.78
CA GLY A 427 -4.13 44.12 -13.04
C GLY A 427 -3.97 43.84 -11.54
N GLU A 428 -2.95 44.49 -11.02
CA GLU A 428 -2.54 44.57 -9.63
C GLU A 428 -3.73 44.77 -8.68
N PHE A 429 -4.04 43.74 -7.88
CA PHE A 429 -4.99 43.82 -6.77
C PHE A 429 -4.21 44.16 -5.50
N ASP A 430 -4.64 45.24 -4.84
CA ASP A 430 -4.02 45.84 -3.66
C ASP A 430 -3.89 44.82 -2.50
N GLU A 431 -2.66 44.63 -2.00
CA GLU A 431 -2.31 43.76 -0.85
C GLU A 431 -2.79 44.36 0.50
N GLY A 432 -4.04 44.80 0.55
CA GLY A 432 -4.63 45.56 1.66
C GLY A 432 -5.45 44.77 2.67
N PHE A 433 -5.32 43.44 2.74
CA PHE A 433 -6.04 42.61 3.74
C PHE A 433 -5.07 41.95 4.73
N GLY A 434 -4.39 42.79 5.51
CA GLY A 434 -3.62 42.35 6.68
C GLY A 434 -4.54 41.87 7.80
N LEU A 435 -4.46 40.58 8.14
CA LEU A 435 -5.14 39.96 9.27
C LEU A 435 -4.60 40.54 10.59
N HIS A 436 -5.32 41.49 11.19
CA HIS A 436 -5.06 41.93 12.57
C HIS A 436 -5.89 41.06 13.53
N LEU A 437 -5.30 39.97 14.00
CA LEU A 437 -5.88 39.10 15.01
C LEU A 437 -5.72 39.74 16.39
N GLY A 438 -6.85 40.12 16.99
CA GLY A 438 -6.91 40.42 18.41
C GLY A 438 -6.56 39.18 19.24
N GLY A 439 -5.36 39.17 19.81
CA GLY A 439 -5.16 38.64 21.16
C GLY A 439 -4.71 37.19 21.33
N TYR A 440 -4.30 36.44 20.31
CA TYR A 440 -3.43 35.26 20.48
C TYR A 440 -2.55 35.12 19.24
N GLY A 441 -1.28 35.50 19.37
CA GLY A 441 -0.34 35.61 18.25
C GLY A 441 0.15 34.26 17.74
N LEU A 442 -0.23 33.92 16.52
CA LEU A 442 0.57 33.04 15.66
C LEU A 442 1.01 33.89 14.47
N ASN A 443 2.24 34.40 14.55
CA ASN A 443 2.86 35.22 13.53
C ASN A 443 3.33 34.30 12.39
N PHE A 444 2.74 34.42 11.20
CA PHE A 444 3.08 33.63 10.01
C PHE A 444 4.18 34.27 9.14
N GLY A 445 4.93 35.23 9.68
CA GLY A 445 6.06 35.85 8.98
C GLY A 445 7.19 36.17 9.95
N GLY A 446 8.27 35.41 9.86
CA GLY A 446 9.52 35.67 10.54
C GLY A 446 10.59 34.74 9.99
N GLU A 447 11.65 35.31 9.43
CA GLU A 447 12.93 34.66 9.15
C GLU A 447 13.32 33.77 10.33
N PHE A 448 13.68 32.52 10.04
CA PHE A 448 14.39 31.69 10.99
C PHE A 448 15.87 31.74 10.62
N ASP A 449 16.61 32.42 11.49
CA ASP A 449 18.06 32.32 11.62
C ASP A 449 18.43 30.86 11.87
N ASP A 450 19.36 30.36 11.06
CA ASP A 450 20.18 29.19 11.37
C ASP A 450 21.05 29.54 12.58
N ASP A 451 20.87 28.86 13.71
CA ASP A 451 21.94 28.75 14.70
C ASP A 451 21.94 27.37 15.38
N ASP A 452 23.16 26.88 15.50
CA ASP A 452 23.60 25.54 15.78
C ASP A 452 23.25 25.07 17.21
N GLY A 453 22.82 23.82 17.31
CA GLY A 453 22.80 23.05 18.55
C GLY A 453 23.43 21.68 18.32
N ARG A 454 24.77 21.65 18.36
CA ARG A 454 25.58 20.43 18.40
C ARG A 454 25.23 19.61 19.63
N ASP A 455 25.11 18.30 19.46
CA ASP A 455 25.56 17.33 20.45
C ASP A 455 26.43 16.31 19.70
N ASP A 456 27.73 16.41 19.96
CA ASP A 456 28.75 15.41 19.70
C ASP A 456 28.48 14.18 20.59
N ASP A 457 28.75 12.97 20.06
CA ASP A 457 29.53 11.92 20.71
C ASP A 457 29.57 10.67 19.80
N ASP A 458 30.76 10.45 19.21
CA ASP A 458 31.52 9.20 19.00
C ASP A 458 30.80 7.96 18.39
N ASP A 459 31.31 7.22 17.40
CA ASP A 459 32.68 6.84 17.02
C ASP A 459 32.61 6.09 15.64
N PRO A 460 33.69 5.56 15.01
CA PRO A 460 34.14 6.04 13.71
C PRO A 460 34.28 4.93 12.64
N GLU A 461 34.75 5.36 11.47
CA GLU A 461 35.59 4.63 10.51
C GLU A 461 35.10 3.28 9.94
N GLU A 462 34.84 3.25 8.63
CA GLU A 462 35.85 2.70 7.72
C GLU A 462 35.71 3.33 6.33
N GLU A 463 36.86 3.80 5.85
CA GLU A 463 37.15 4.44 4.58
C GLU A 463 37.01 3.45 3.42
N GLU A 464 36.71 3.93 2.21
CA GLU A 464 37.65 3.81 1.10
C GLU A 464 37.34 4.89 0.05
N GLU A 465 38.36 5.72 -0.18
CA GLU A 465 38.41 6.81 -1.13
C GLU A 465 38.49 6.28 -2.57
N SER A 466 37.72 6.89 -3.48
CA SER A 466 38.07 6.92 -4.90
C SER A 466 38.31 8.38 -5.30
N LYS A 467 39.57 8.75 -5.50
CA LYS A 467 40.00 9.96 -6.20
C LYS A 467 40.68 9.57 -7.50
N ASP A 468 40.01 9.95 -8.59
CA ASP A 468 40.44 10.93 -9.61
C ASP A 468 41.84 10.87 -10.25
N GLU A 469 41.81 11.44 -11.46
CA GLU A 469 42.90 11.98 -12.28
C GLU A 469 43.54 10.98 -13.25
N ASP A 470 43.86 11.31 -14.49
CA ASP A 470 43.44 12.33 -15.46
C ASP A 470 44.18 11.95 -16.76
N GLU A 471 43.67 12.45 -17.88
CA GLU A 471 44.33 12.78 -19.16
C GLU A 471 45.63 12.07 -19.60
N SER A 472 45.65 11.56 -20.84
CA SER A 472 46.27 12.29 -21.98
C SER A 472 46.57 11.40 -23.21
N ASP A 473 46.12 11.95 -24.33
CA ASP A 473 46.53 11.86 -25.73
C ASP A 473 47.94 11.33 -26.07
N SER A 474 48.03 10.39 -27.02
CA SER A 474 48.88 10.48 -28.22
C SER A 474 48.79 9.19 -29.04
N GLY A 475 48.48 9.32 -30.33
CA GLY A 475 48.47 8.22 -31.31
C GLY A 475 49.86 7.71 -31.68
N ASP A 476 49.91 6.56 -32.36
CA ASP A 476 50.45 6.46 -33.72
C ASP A 476 50.07 5.09 -34.31
N ASP A 477 50.19 5.05 -35.63
CA ASP A 477 49.73 4.08 -36.60
C ASP A 477 50.23 2.62 -36.45
N SER A 478 49.45 1.68 -37.00
CA SER A 478 49.81 0.98 -38.25
C SER A 478 49.20 -0.43 -38.30
N ASP A 479 48.31 -0.58 -39.29
CA ASP A 479 48.35 -1.62 -40.32
C ASP A 479 48.10 -3.09 -39.93
N ASP A 480 46.92 -3.53 -40.38
CA ASP A 480 46.77 -4.47 -41.49
C ASP A 480 46.13 -5.84 -41.21
N GLU A 481 45.09 -6.03 -42.03
CA GLU A 481 44.60 -7.25 -42.68
C GLU A 481 43.59 -8.15 -41.97
N ASP A 482 42.34 -7.92 -42.39
CA ASP A 482 41.47 -8.85 -43.14
C ASP A 482 41.08 -10.17 -42.46
N GLU A 483 39.83 -10.24 -42.02
CA GLU A 483 38.70 -10.83 -42.77
C GLU A 483 38.78 -12.36 -42.89
N SER A 484 37.90 -13.05 -42.16
CA SER A 484 37.08 -14.10 -42.76
C SER A 484 35.91 -14.42 -41.84
N ASP A 485 34.75 -13.90 -42.23
CA ASP A 485 33.42 -14.35 -41.81
C ASP A 485 33.12 -15.79 -42.29
N GLY A 486 32.11 -16.37 -41.64
CA GLY A 486 31.18 -17.35 -42.21
C GLY A 486 31.61 -18.81 -42.03
N GLU A 487 30.95 -19.59 -41.18
CA GLU A 487 29.73 -20.38 -41.52
C GLU A 487 30.05 -21.43 -42.62
N GLU A 488 29.73 -22.72 -42.54
CA GLU A 488 28.77 -23.48 -41.75
C GLU A 488 29.05 -24.97 -42.07
N ASP A 489 28.58 -25.86 -41.20
CA ASP A 489 28.03 -27.18 -41.52
C ASP A 489 28.86 -28.29 -42.21
N SER A 490 29.18 -29.28 -41.37
CA SER A 490 28.50 -30.59 -41.36
C SER A 490 29.14 -31.82 -42.07
N VAL A 491 29.01 -32.92 -41.33
CA VAL A 491 28.92 -34.35 -41.71
C VAL A 491 30.17 -35.09 -42.24
N ASN A 492 30.62 -36.04 -41.41
CA ASN A 492 30.60 -37.51 -41.64
C ASN A 492 31.93 -38.28 -41.54
N GLU A 493 31.82 -39.33 -40.73
CA GLU A 493 32.30 -40.70 -40.92
C GLU A 493 33.76 -41.13 -40.70
N GLN A 494 33.81 -42.23 -39.92
CA GLN A 494 34.71 -43.39 -39.96
C GLN A 494 36.11 -43.20 -39.35
N ALA A 495 36.32 -43.72 -38.14
CA ALA A 495 36.65 -45.12 -37.81
C ALA A 495 38.12 -45.44 -38.07
N THR A 496 38.88 -45.74 -37.01
CA THR A 496 39.53 -47.04 -36.78
C THR A 496 40.38 -47.00 -35.51
N ASP A 497 40.22 -48.07 -34.71
CA ASP A 497 41.17 -48.59 -33.73
C ASP A 497 42.61 -48.67 -34.30
N ASP A 498 43.63 -48.42 -33.46
CA ASP A 498 44.56 -49.50 -33.08
C ASP A 498 45.58 -49.07 -32.02
N HIS A 499 45.65 -49.92 -30.99
CA HIS A 499 46.80 -50.33 -30.18
C HIS A 499 47.95 -49.33 -29.88
N LYS A 500 48.09 -48.96 -28.60
CA LYS A 500 49.01 -49.63 -27.66
C LYS A 500 48.84 -49.19 -26.21
#